data_AF-A0A350UH96-F1
#
_entry.id   AF-A0A350UH96-F1
#
_cell.length_a   1.000
_cell.length_b   1.000
_cell.length_c   1.000
_cell.angle_alpha   90.00
_cell.angle_beta   90.00
_cell.angle_gamma   90.00
#
_symmetry.space_group_name_H-M   'P 1'
#
loop_
_entity.id
_entity.type
_entity.pdbx_description
1 polymer ?
#
loop_
_entity_poly.entity_id
_entity_poly.type
_entity_poly.pdbx_seq_one_letter_code
_entity_poly.pdbx_strand_id
1 'polypeptide(L)'
;MALITRSPRRARAIAAALGSLGCPGFAQLPLGFEDDPPPPAQDPAVVLSAALACDDLPRSIVRALPWVVLEYAGMDWEFVLKEARRRGTQNRLGFIVTMAEQLGAQSYGNEEKLTRLAEVEERLFDIRVDREDTLCQESLPESEKTWLRANRPKEAALWGLLTDIDPRQVS
;
A
#
# COMPACT_ATOMS: atom_id res chain seq x y z
N MET A 1 2.47 -31.64 -2.79
CA MET A 1 1.16 -30.96 -2.81
C MET A 1 1.37 -29.59 -3.45
N ALA A 2 0.92 -29.40 -4.68
CA ALA A 2 1.16 -28.20 -5.46
C ALA A 2 0.36 -27.02 -4.89
N LEU A 3 1.06 -26.05 -4.30
CA LEU A 3 0.50 -24.75 -3.99
C LEU A 3 0.22 -24.07 -5.33
N ILE A 4 -1.07 -24.00 -5.68
CA ILE A 4 -1.55 -23.23 -6.80
C ILE A 4 -1.22 -21.77 -6.49
N THR A 5 -0.16 -21.29 -7.13
CA THR A 5 0.27 -19.89 -7.14
C THR A 5 -0.83 -19.03 -7.77
N ARG A 6 -1.78 -18.60 -6.94
CA ARG A 6 -2.65 -17.45 -7.25
C ARG A 6 -1.76 -16.20 -7.32
N SER A 7 -1.89 -15.29 -8.28
CA SER A 7 -1.55 -15.53 -9.69
C SER A 7 -0.38 -14.60 -10.05
N PRO A 8 0.82 -15.09 -10.45
CA PRO A 8 2.01 -14.25 -10.71
C PRO A 8 1.78 -13.17 -11.78
N ARG A 9 0.73 -13.32 -12.57
CA ARG A 9 0.27 -12.32 -13.55
C ARG A 9 -0.24 -11.03 -12.89
N ARG A 10 -1.00 -11.10 -11.78
CA ARG A 10 -1.48 -9.91 -11.07
C ARG A 10 -0.33 -9.15 -10.44
N ALA A 11 0.59 -9.83 -9.77
CA ALA A 11 1.78 -9.22 -9.19
C ALA A 11 2.63 -8.52 -10.27
N ARG A 12 2.83 -9.15 -11.43
CA ARG A 12 3.52 -8.52 -12.58
C ARG A 12 2.78 -7.30 -13.11
N ALA A 13 1.46 -7.35 -13.23
CA ALA A 13 0.66 -6.21 -13.69
C ALA A 13 0.75 -5.03 -12.71
N ILE A 14 0.68 -5.29 -11.40
CA ILE A 14 0.84 -4.26 -10.36
C ILE A 14 2.25 -3.69 -10.41
N ALA A 15 3.29 -4.51 -10.52
CA ALA A 15 4.67 -4.04 -10.64
C ALA A 15 4.87 -3.15 -11.88
N ALA A 16 4.30 -3.54 -13.02
CA ALA A 16 4.34 -2.72 -14.23
C ALA A 16 3.58 -1.39 -14.05
N ALA A 17 2.41 -1.43 -13.40
CA ALA A 17 1.63 -0.23 -13.11
C ALA A 17 2.39 0.72 -12.15
N LEU A 18 3.02 0.21 -11.09
CA LEU A 18 3.92 0.97 -10.23
C LEU A 18 5.06 1.60 -11.02
N GLY A 19 5.65 0.86 -11.96
CA GLY A 19 6.67 1.39 -12.85
C GLY A 19 6.18 2.55 -13.73
N SER A 20 4.95 2.46 -14.22
CA SER A 20 4.32 3.54 -14.99
C SER A 20 3.92 4.77 -14.15
N LEU A 21 3.79 4.61 -12.84
CA LEU A 21 3.63 5.70 -11.87
C LEU A 21 4.99 6.32 -11.48
N GLY A 22 6.11 5.81 -11.99
CA GLY A 22 7.44 6.30 -11.59
C GLY A 22 7.89 5.85 -10.21
N CYS A 23 7.26 4.81 -9.63
CA CYS A 23 7.62 4.32 -8.30
C CYS A 23 9.08 3.84 -8.26
N PRO A 24 9.89 4.32 -7.29
CA PRO A 24 11.26 3.86 -7.11
C PRO A 24 11.36 2.33 -7.04
N GLY A 25 12.37 1.76 -7.69
CA GLY A 25 12.57 0.31 -7.79
C GLY A 25 11.68 -0.43 -8.79
N PHE A 26 10.66 0.24 -9.35
CA PHE A 26 9.78 -0.31 -10.39
C PHE A 26 9.78 0.53 -11.68
N ALA A 27 10.15 1.80 -11.58
CA ALA A 27 10.24 2.72 -12.71
C ALA A 27 11.18 2.19 -13.80
N GLN A 28 10.72 2.28 -15.05
CA GLN A 28 11.61 2.11 -16.20
C GLN A 28 12.34 3.42 -16.43
N LEU A 29 13.64 3.35 -16.78
CA LEU A 29 14.41 4.53 -17.14
C LEU A 29 13.72 5.23 -18.32
N PRO A 30 13.41 6.54 -18.22
CA PRO A 30 12.83 7.27 -19.34
C PRO A 30 13.79 7.20 -20.53
N LEU A 31 13.31 6.67 -21.66
CA LEU A 31 14.00 6.74 -22.96
C LEU A 31 13.68 8.09 -23.60
N GLY A 32 14.14 9.20 -23.00
CA GLY A 32 13.87 10.53 -23.54
C GLY A 32 14.41 11.67 -22.68
N PHE A 33 14.83 12.74 -23.35
CA PHE A 33 15.21 14.03 -22.75
C PHE A 33 14.01 14.98 -22.84
N GLU A 34 12.87 14.61 -22.26
CA GLU A 34 11.69 15.47 -22.24
C GLU A 34 11.70 16.28 -20.93
N ASP A 35 11.60 17.61 -21.04
CA ASP A 35 11.67 18.56 -19.92
C ASP A 35 10.46 18.45 -18.97
N ASP A 36 9.35 17.87 -19.43
CA ASP A 36 8.15 17.57 -18.64
C ASP A 36 7.87 16.06 -18.64
N PRO A 37 7.76 15.40 -17.47
CA PRO A 37 7.41 13.99 -17.40
C PRO A 37 5.96 13.78 -17.90
N PRO A 38 5.70 12.76 -18.72
CA PRO A 38 4.35 12.48 -19.19
C PRO A 38 3.43 12.16 -18.00
N PRO A 39 2.12 12.47 -18.09
CA PRO A 39 1.17 12.09 -17.06
C PRO A 39 1.22 10.57 -16.84
N PRO A 40 1.02 10.11 -15.59
CA PRO A 40 1.10 8.69 -15.29
C PRO A 40 0.13 7.91 -16.19
N ALA A 41 0.64 6.85 -16.81
CA ALA A 41 -0.15 6.05 -17.75
C ALA A 41 -1.26 5.24 -17.06
N GLN A 42 -1.28 5.20 -15.73
CA GLN A 42 -2.24 4.51 -14.89
C GLN A 42 -2.76 5.43 -13.79
N ASP A 43 -4.02 5.26 -13.41
CA ASP A 43 -4.61 5.99 -12.28
C ASP A 43 -4.08 5.40 -10.95
N PRO A 44 -3.39 6.19 -10.09
CA PRO A 44 -2.84 5.71 -8.84
C PRO A 44 -3.91 5.16 -7.88
N ALA A 45 -5.12 5.71 -7.87
CA ALA A 45 -6.22 5.25 -7.04
C ALA A 45 -6.65 3.83 -7.43
N VAL A 46 -6.68 3.54 -8.73
CA VAL A 46 -6.99 2.21 -9.28
C VAL A 46 -5.86 1.22 -8.97
N VAL A 47 -4.60 1.62 -9.13
CA VAL A 47 -3.44 0.77 -8.85
C VAL A 47 -3.40 0.37 -7.37
N LEU A 48 -3.56 1.35 -6.46
CA LEU A 48 -3.60 1.12 -5.02
C LEU A 48 -4.74 0.17 -4.64
N SER A 49 -5.96 0.44 -5.13
CA SER A 49 -7.14 -0.37 -4.84
C SER A 49 -7.01 -1.80 -5.38
N ALA A 50 -6.38 -1.98 -6.55
CA ALA A 50 -6.11 -3.29 -7.13
C ALA A 50 -5.05 -4.07 -6.35
N ALA A 51 -4.00 -3.40 -5.90
CA ALA A 51 -2.93 -4.00 -5.11
C ALA A 51 -3.45 -4.51 -3.76
N LEU A 52 -4.17 -3.68 -3.01
CA LEU A 52 -4.71 -4.03 -1.68
C LEU A 52 -5.75 -5.15 -1.72
N ALA A 53 -6.40 -5.34 -2.86
CA ALA A 53 -7.34 -6.42 -3.10
C ALA A 53 -6.69 -7.77 -3.43
N CYS A 54 -5.36 -7.85 -3.52
CA CYS A 54 -4.67 -9.13 -3.70
C CYS A 54 -4.49 -9.81 -2.34
N ASP A 55 -4.79 -11.10 -2.25
CA ASP A 55 -4.59 -11.89 -1.04
C ASP A 55 -3.09 -12.14 -0.76
N ASP A 56 -2.31 -12.29 -1.83
CA ASP A 56 -0.87 -12.52 -1.81
C ASP A 56 -0.17 -11.61 -2.82
N LEU A 57 0.78 -10.81 -2.34
CA LEU A 57 1.58 -9.90 -3.14
C LEU A 57 3.03 -9.91 -2.64
N PRO A 58 4.05 -9.88 -3.53
CA PRO A 58 5.44 -9.78 -3.10
C PRO A 58 5.65 -8.62 -2.13
N ARG A 59 6.37 -8.86 -1.03
CA ARG A 59 6.67 -7.85 -0.01
C ARG A 59 7.28 -6.57 -0.58
N SER A 60 8.08 -6.66 -1.64
CA SER A 60 8.64 -5.51 -2.34
C SER A 60 7.57 -4.59 -2.94
N ILE A 61 6.50 -5.15 -3.51
CA ILE A 61 5.38 -4.38 -4.06
C ILE A 61 4.57 -3.75 -2.91
N VAL A 62 4.29 -4.51 -1.84
CA VAL A 62 3.57 -3.97 -0.67
C VAL A 62 4.33 -2.80 -0.05
N ARG A 63 5.66 -2.90 0.08
CA ARG A 63 6.53 -1.83 0.59
C ARG A 63 6.57 -0.61 -0.32
N ALA A 64 6.21 -0.71 -1.60
CA ALA A 64 6.13 0.43 -2.50
C ALA A 64 4.81 1.21 -2.39
N LEU A 65 3.74 0.63 -1.82
CA LEU A 65 2.44 1.28 -1.76
C LEU A 65 2.40 2.58 -0.93
N PRO A 66 3.14 2.71 0.19
CA PRO A 66 3.22 3.98 0.92
C PRO A 66 3.74 5.13 0.07
N TRP A 67 4.71 4.87 -0.80
CA TRP A 67 5.21 5.87 -1.74
C TRP A 67 4.11 6.34 -2.69
N VAL A 68 3.28 5.43 -3.21
CA VAL A 68 2.13 5.80 -4.08
C VAL A 68 1.15 6.69 -3.33
N VAL A 69 0.84 6.35 -2.07
CA VAL A 69 -0.08 7.15 -1.25
C VAL A 69 0.47 8.54 -0.95
N LEU A 70 1.75 8.63 -0.63
CA LEU A 70 2.42 9.91 -0.36
C LEU A 70 2.56 10.76 -1.62
N GLU A 71 3.03 10.18 -2.72
CA GLU A 71 3.29 10.91 -3.95
C GLU A 71 2.00 11.42 -4.58
N TYR A 72 0.97 10.59 -4.58
CA TYR A 72 -0.34 10.90 -5.12
C TYR A 72 -1.37 11.20 -4.03
N ALA A 73 -1.00 11.99 -3.01
CA ALA A 73 -1.90 12.35 -1.91
C ALA A 73 -3.19 13.07 -2.38
N GLY A 74 -3.18 13.67 -3.57
CA GLY A 74 -4.34 14.29 -4.21
C GLY A 74 -5.22 13.35 -5.06
N MET A 75 -4.99 12.03 -5.02
CA MET A 75 -5.79 11.05 -5.79
C MET A 75 -7.28 11.03 -5.36
N ASP A 76 -8.12 10.36 -6.14
CA ASP A 76 -9.55 10.19 -5.83
C ASP A 76 -9.78 9.28 -4.60
N TRP A 77 -9.68 9.87 -3.41
CA TRP A 77 -9.88 9.17 -2.15
C TRP A 77 -11.30 8.67 -1.93
N GLU A 78 -12.32 9.31 -2.52
CA GLU A 78 -13.70 8.81 -2.44
C GLU A 78 -13.81 7.45 -3.14
N PHE A 79 -13.20 7.32 -4.32
CA PHE A 79 -13.10 6.05 -5.01
C PHE A 79 -12.34 5.01 -4.18
N VAL A 80 -11.15 5.35 -3.66
CA VAL A 80 -10.30 4.42 -2.90
C VAL A 80 -11.01 3.92 -1.64
N LEU A 81 -11.63 4.81 -0.86
CA LEU A 81 -12.35 4.45 0.37
C LEU A 81 -13.56 3.56 0.08
N LYS A 82 -14.31 3.87 -0.99
CA LYS A 82 -15.44 3.05 -1.44
C LYS A 82 -14.99 1.65 -1.86
N GLU A 83 -13.91 1.56 -2.64
CA GLU A 83 -13.36 0.27 -3.06
C GLU A 83 -12.80 -0.53 -1.88
N ALA A 84 -12.13 0.12 -0.93
CA ALA A 84 -11.63 -0.52 0.28
C ALA A 84 -12.77 -1.13 1.11
N ARG A 85 -13.87 -0.40 1.30
CA ARG A 85 -15.07 -0.92 1.96
C ARG A 85 -15.68 -2.08 1.19
N ARG A 86 -15.82 -1.95 -0.14
CA ARG A 86 -16.42 -2.98 -0.99
C ARG A 86 -15.64 -4.30 -0.96
N ARG A 87 -14.31 -4.22 -0.86
CA ARG A 87 -13.40 -5.38 -0.90
C ARG A 87 -12.97 -5.88 0.48
N GLY A 88 -13.32 -5.16 1.56
CA GLY A 88 -12.93 -5.54 2.91
C GLY A 88 -11.45 -5.29 3.21
N THR A 89 -10.84 -4.28 2.58
CA THR A 89 -9.40 -3.98 2.66
C THR A 89 -9.11 -2.69 3.42
N GLN A 90 -10.06 -2.19 4.23
CA GLN A 90 -9.92 -0.93 4.98
C GLN A 90 -8.70 -0.95 5.90
N ASN A 91 -8.48 -2.05 6.63
CA ASN A 91 -7.35 -2.19 7.54
C ASN A 91 -6.01 -2.18 6.79
N ARG A 92 -5.95 -2.84 5.62
CA ARG A 92 -4.76 -2.83 4.76
C ARG A 92 -4.47 -1.41 4.28
N LEU A 93 -5.50 -0.71 3.81
CA LEU A 93 -5.38 0.68 3.36
C LEU A 93 -4.95 1.62 4.48
N GLY A 94 -5.60 1.54 5.65
CA GLY A 94 -5.28 2.32 6.83
C GLY A 94 -3.81 2.21 7.19
N PHE A 95 -3.29 0.98 7.26
CA PHE A 95 -1.87 0.78 7.53
C PHE A 95 -0.94 1.34 6.44
N ILE A 96 -1.29 1.22 5.15
CA ILE A 96 -0.49 1.87 4.08
C ILE A 96 -0.50 3.40 4.24
N VAL A 97 -1.64 4.00 4.60
CA VAL A 97 -1.74 5.45 4.84
C VAL A 97 -0.88 5.87 6.05
N THR A 98 -0.96 5.15 7.17
CA THR A 98 -0.09 5.37 8.33
C THR A 98 1.39 5.30 7.93
N MET A 99 1.78 4.33 7.09
CA MET A 99 3.16 4.23 6.59
C MET A 99 3.54 5.41 5.69
N ALA A 100 2.63 5.87 4.84
CA ALA A 100 2.87 6.99 3.93
C ALA A 100 3.07 8.31 4.71
N GLU A 101 2.32 8.52 5.79
CA GLU A 101 2.52 9.66 6.68
C GLU A 101 3.89 9.61 7.37
N GLN A 102 4.30 8.45 7.86
CA GLN A 102 5.61 8.30 8.48
C GLN A 102 6.75 8.48 7.48
N LEU A 103 6.58 8.07 6.23
CA LEU A 103 7.52 8.33 5.14
C LEU A 103 7.58 9.84 4.82
N GLY A 104 6.42 10.49 4.70
CA GLY A 104 6.33 11.92 4.39
C GLY A 104 6.92 12.80 5.48
N ALA A 105 6.77 12.42 6.75
CA ALA A 105 7.32 13.14 7.90
C ALA A 105 8.86 13.11 7.98
N GLN A 106 9.54 12.24 7.23
CA GLN A 106 11.00 12.19 7.17
C GLN A 106 11.61 13.26 6.25
N SER A 107 10.80 13.91 5.41
CA SER A 107 11.25 14.90 4.42
C SER A 107 10.46 16.20 4.53
N TYR A 108 11.14 17.33 4.37
CA TYR A 108 10.50 18.65 4.31
C TYR A 108 9.66 18.82 3.02
N GLY A 109 8.63 19.67 3.06
CA GLY A 109 7.82 20.01 1.88
C GLY A 109 6.61 19.11 1.64
N ASN A 110 6.27 18.24 2.59
CA ASN A 110 5.12 17.33 2.51
C ASN A 110 3.93 17.79 3.37
N GLU A 111 3.92 19.01 3.91
CA GLU A 111 2.95 19.45 4.92
C GLU A 111 1.50 19.35 4.42
N GLU A 112 1.23 19.76 3.18
CA GLU A 112 -0.09 19.66 2.56
C GLU A 112 -0.49 18.20 2.33
N LYS A 113 0.44 17.38 1.81
CA LYS A 113 0.24 15.94 1.61
C LYS A 113 -0.10 15.26 2.94
N LEU A 114 0.66 15.53 4.00
CA LEU A 114 0.45 14.96 5.34
C LEU A 114 -0.89 15.38 5.95
N THR A 115 -1.28 16.65 5.79
CA THR A 115 -2.60 17.12 6.25
C THR A 115 -3.71 16.33 5.57
N ARG A 116 -3.60 16.12 4.25
CA ARG A 116 -4.57 15.34 3.49
C ARG A 116 -4.60 13.87 3.89
N LEU A 117 -3.43 13.26 4.13
CA LEU A 117 -3.35 11.87 4.57
C LEU A 117 -3.95 11.68 5.96
N ALA A 118 -3.74 12.61 6.88
CA ALA A 118 -4.31 12.55 8.23
C ALA A 118 -5.86 12.55 8.19
N GLU A 119 -6.47 13.38 7.34
CA GLU A 119 -7.93 13.36 7.13
C GLU A 119 -8.42 12.01 6.60
N VAL A 120 -7.64 11.38 5.71
CA VAL A 120 -7.96 10.07 5.14
C VAL A 120 -7.80 8.97 6.19
N GLU A 121 -6.76 9.03 7.01
CA GLU A 121 -6.50 8.09 8.10
C GLU A 121 -7.64 8.12 9.12
N GLU A 122 -8.10 9.31 9.54
CA GLU A 122 -9.25 9.49 10.44
C GLU A 122 -10.50 8.81 9.87
N ARG A 123 -10.80 9.06 8.59
CA ARG A 123 -11.93 8.40 7.90
C ARG A 123 -11.79 6.89 7.84
N LEU A 124 -10.56 6.37 7.71
CA LEU A 124 -10.27 4.94 7.71
C LEU A 124 -10.47 4.32 9.10
N PHE A 125 -10.11 5.05 10.16
CA PHE A 125 -10.35 4.63 11.53
C PHE A 125 -11.83 4.43 11.81
N ASP A 126 -12.69 5.31 11.32
CA ASP A 126 -14.15 5.22 11.48
C ASP A 126 -14.75 3.98 10.81
N ILE A 127 -14.12 3.48 9.75
CA ILE A 127 -14.65 2.39 8.90
C ILE A 127 -13.84 1.10 9.02
N ARG A 128 -12.90 1.05 9.96
CA ARG A 128 -12.02 -0.09 10.20
C ARG A 128 -12.84 -1.33 10.59
N VAL A 129 -12.28 -2.50 10.28
CA VAL A 129 -12.92 -3.78 10.58
C VAL A 129 -12.24 -4.41 11.78
N ASP A 130 -13.02 -4.90 12.74
CA ASP A 130 -12.50 -5.70 13.86
C ASP A 130 -12.23 -7.14 13.42
N ARG A 131 -11.27 -7.29 12.50
CA ARG A 131 -10.86 -8.58 11.92
C ARG A 131 -9.36 -8.54 11.63
N GLU A 132 -8.71 -9.66 11.96
CA GLU A 132 -7.30 -9.89 11.63
C GLU A 132 -7.09 -10.07 10.11
N ASP A 133 -6.00 -9.53 9.57
CA ASP A 133 -5.60 -9.66 8.15
C ASP A 133 -4.06 -9.72 8.03
N THR A 134 -3.51 -10.00 6.84
CA THR A 134 -2.08 -10.30 6.60
C THR A 134 -1.38 -9.34 5.63
N LEU A 135 -2.01 -8.20 5.29
CA LEU A 135 -1.46 -7.20 4.36
C LEU A 135 -0.94 -7.81 3.05
N CYS A 136 -1.83 -8.54 2.35
CA CYS A 136 -1.50 -9.24 1.11
C CYS A 136 -0.45 -10.36 1.28
N GLN A 137 -0.49 -11.10 2.40
CA GLN A 137 0.35 -12.28 2.67
C GLN A 137 -0.51 -13.42 3.25
N GLU A 138 -1.66 -13.72 2.64
CA GLU A 138 -2.60 -14.72 3.17
C GLU A 138 -1.97 -16.12 3.28
N SER A 139 -1.04 -16.42 2.36
CA SER A 139 -0.29 -17.67 2.29
C SER A 139 0.75 -17.88 3.40
N LEU A 140 0.90 -16.93 4.34
CA LEU A 140 1.79 -17.10 5.49
C LEU A 140 1.44 -18.37 6.27
N PRO A 141 2.44 -19.17 6.67
CA PRO A 141 2.20 -20.34 7.49
C PRO A 141 1.70 -19.93 8.89
N GLU A 142 0.87 -20.77 9.51
CA GLU A 142 0.29 -20.46 10.83
C GLU A 142 1.34 -20.24 11.93
N SER A 143 2.52 -20.88 11.81
CA SER A 143 3.65 -20.61 12.70
C SER A 143 4.15 -19.17 12.61
N GLU A 144 4.21 -18.63 11.40
CA GLU A 144 4.64 -17.25 11.15
C GLU A 144 3.54 -16.26 11.58
N LYS A 145 2.27 -16.55 11.29
CA LYS A 145 1.13 -15.75 11.81
C LYS A 145 1.14 -15.68 13.34
N THR A 146 1.40 -16.81 14.01
CA THR A 146 1.50 -16.87 15.47
C THR A 146 2.65 -16.02 15.99
N TRP A 147 3.81 -16.06 15.34
CA TRP A 147 4.94 -15.19 15.68
C TRP A 147 4.59 -13.71 15.45
N LEU A 148 3.93 -13.36 14.35
CA LEU A 148 3.52 -11.98 14.04
C LEU A 148 2.53 -11.40 15.04
N ARG A 149 1.60 -12.20 15.60
CA ARG A 149 0.69 -11.73 16.66
C ARG A 149 1.44 -11.17 17.88
N ALA A 150 2.61 -11.73 18.18
CA ALA A 150 3.45 -11.30 19.31
C ALA A 150 4.49 -10.23 18.94
N ASN A 151 4.90 -10.13 17.68
CA ASN A 151 6.07 -9.32 17.27
C ASN A 151 5.75 -8.18 16.29
N ARG A 152 4.50 -8.04 15.83
CA ARG A 152 4.10 -6.97 14.91
C ARG A 152 4.32 -5.57 15.52
N PRO A 153 4.63 -4.54 14.70
CA PRO A 153 4.73 -3.17 15.16
C PRO A 153 3.37 -2.64 15.65
N LYS A 154 3.41 -1.55 16.44
CA LYS A 154 2.21 -0.99 17.09
C LYS A 154 1.17 -0.55 16.07
N GLU A 155 1.62 0.02 14.97
CA GLU A 155 0.81 0.48 13.85
C GLU A 155 0.10 -0.70 13.16
N ALA A 156 0.80 -1.82 12.96
CA ALA A 156 0.17 -3.02 12.41
C ALA A 156 -0.87 -3.59 13.39
N ALA A 157 -0.59 -3.57 14.69
CA ALA A 157 -1.57 -3.99 15.71
C ALA A 157 -2.81 -3.08 15.74
N LEU A 158 -2.64 -1.77 15.58
CA LEU A 158 -3.70 -0.78 15.54
C LEU A 158 -4.71 -1.04 14.41
N TRP A 159 -4.23 -1.52 13.27
CA TRP A 159 -5.05 -1.91 12.12
C TRP A 159 -5.38 -3.41 12.08
N GLY A 160 -5.04 -4.19 13.11
CA GLY A 160 -5.33 -5.63 13.15
C GLY A 160 -4.57 -6.46 12.10
N LEU A 161 -3.39 -6.01 11.65
CA LEU A 161 -2.60 -6.69 10.63
C LEU A 161 -1.52 -7.60 11.23
N LEU A 162 -1.26 -8.72 10.57
CA LEU A 162 -0.14 -9.62 10.79
C LEU A 162 0.92 -9.32 9.75
N THR A 163 1.82 -8.41 10.10
CA THR A 163 2.97 -8.02 9.28
C THR A 163 4.08 -7.55 10.19
N ASP A 164 5.32 -7.77 9.78
CA ASP A 164 6.55 -7.26 10.37
C ASP A 164 7.12 -6.10 9.56
N ILE A 165 6.42 -5.63 8.51
CA ILE A 165 6.81 -4.43 7.78
C ILE A 165 6.77 -3.26 8.76
N ASP A 166 7.95 -2.70 9.03
CA ASP A 166 8.09 -1.52 9.87
C ASP A 166 7.87 -0.26 9.01
N PRO A 167 6.89 0.58 9.36
CA PRO A 167 6.67 1.88 8.74
C PRO A 167 7.93 2.75 8.59
N ARG A 168 8.89 2.63 9.52
CA ARG A 168 10.15 3.39 9.54
C ARG A 168 11.21 2.88 8.58
N GLN A 169 11.02 1.68 8.03
CA GLN A 169 11.98 1.01 7.14
C GLN A 169 11.50 1.01 5.68
N VAL A 170 10.43 1.74 5.37
CA VAL A 170 10.00 1.94 3.99
C VAL A 170 10.81 3.11 3.42
N SER A 171 11.59 2.85 2.36
CA SER A 171 12.51 3.76 1.70
C SER A 171 11.93 4.30 0.40
#